data_AF-A0A3S1R2G9-F1
#
_entry.id   AF-A0A3S1R2G9-F1
#
_cell.length_a   1.000
_cell.length_b   1.000
_cell.length_c   1.000
_cell.angle_alpha   90.00
_cell.angle_beta   90.00
_cell.angle_gamma   90.00
#
_symmetry.space_group_name_H-M   'P 1'
#
loop_
_entity.id
_entity.type
_entity.pdbx_description
1 polymer ?
#
loop_
_entity_poly.entity_id
_entity_poly.type
_entity_poly.pdbx_seq_one_letter_code
_entity_poly.pdbx_strand_id
1 'polypeptide(L)'
;MTKRDTAERKNGLTYAEAGVDIDAGNLMVEKIKPLVRATRRPGADGEIGGFGGLFDLKAAGFTDPVLVAANDGVGTKLKIAI
;
A
#
# COMPACT_ATOMS: atom_id res chain seq x y z
N MET A 1 13.05 -8.20 54.25
CA MET A 1 13.46 -7.18 53.26
C MET A 1 13.67 -7.87 51.92
N THR A 2 12.57 -8.25 51.27
CA THR A 2 12.59 -8.97 49.98
C THR A 2 12.21 -7.99 48.89
N LYS A 3 13.16 -7.79 47.96
CA LYS A 3 13.09 -6.85 46.84
C LYS A 3 11.89 -7.20 45.95
N ARG A 4 11.08 -6.19 45.61
CA ARG A 4 10.06 -6.30 44.56
C ARG A 4 10.77 -6.15 43.22
N ASP A 5 10.77 -7.21 42.41
CA ASP A 5 11.05 -7.11 40.98
C ASP A 5 9.86 -6.43 40.31
N THR A 6 9.85 -5.10 40.29
CA THR A 6 9.01 -4.35 39.37
C THR A 6 9.73 -4.31 38.03
N ALA A 7 9.60 -5.38 37.25
CA ALA A 7 9.83 -5.31 35.82
C ALA A 7 8.83 -4.28 35.27
N GLU A 8 9.34 -3.16 34.75
CA GLU A 8 8.54 -2.16 34.06
C GLU A 8 7.80 -2.85 32.91
N ARG A 9 6.49 -3.09 33.10
CA ARG A 9 5.64 -3.51 32.00
C ARG A 9 5.61 -2.35 31.03
N LYS A 10 6.19 -2.51 29.83
CA LYS A 10 5.99 -1.61 28.70
C LYS A 10 4.50 -1.49 28.46
N ASN A 11 3.91 -0.43 28.98
CA ASN A 11 2.46 -0.25 29.04
C ASN A 11 2.00 0.56 27.82
N GLY A 12 2.22 0.02 26.62
CA GLY A 12 1.86 0.69 25.38
C GLY A 12 1.68 -0.32 24.26
N LEU A 13 0.43 -0.47 23.80
CA LEU A 13 0.13 -1.18 22.56
C LEU A 13 0.90 -0.49 21.42
N THR A 14 1.74 -1.23 20.72
CA THR A 14 2.46 -0.72 19.55
C THR A 14 1.64 -0.96 18.28
N TYR A 15 1.86 -0.14 17.27
CA TYR A 15 1.23 -0.34 15.95
C TYR A 15 1.64 -1.69 15.32
N ALA A 16 2.85 -2.16 15.63
CA ALA A 16 3.35 -3.47 15.24
C ALA A 16 2.58 -4.63 15.91
N GLU A 17 2.16 -4.47 17.17
CA GLU A 17 1.31 -5.48 17.85
C GLU A 17 -0.08 -5.61 17.22
N ALA A 18 -0.54 -4.59 16.47
CA ALA A 18 -1.73 -4.68 15.63
C ALA A 18 -1.48 -5.39 14.29
N GLY A 19 -0.28 -5.93 14.06
CA GLY A 19 0.12 -6.62 12.84
C GLY A 19 0.63 -5.72 11.73
N VAL A 20 0.94 -4.44 12.03
CA VAL A 20 1.40 -3.48 11.01
C VAL A 20 2.90 -3.24 11.09
N ASP A 21 3.60 -3.66 10.03
CA ASP A 21 5.02 -3.37 9.83
C ASP A 21 5.19 -2.25 8.79
N ILE A 22 5.47 -1.04 9.27
CA ILE A 22 5.64 0.16 8.44
C ILE A 22 6.88 0.04 7.55
N ASP A 23 7.98 -0.50 8.09
CA ASP A 23 9.25 -0.58 7.38
C ASP A 23 9.17 -1.62 6.26
N ALA A 24 8.51 -2.75 6.52
CA ALA A 24 8.22 -3.74 5.48
C ALA A 24 7.34 -3.16 4.37
N GLY A 25 6.33 -2.36 4.72
CA GLY A 25 5.49 -1.66 3.76
C GLY A 25 6.28 -0.69 2.87
N ASN A 26 7.11 0.16 3.48
CA ASN A 26 7.96 1.11 2.76
C ASN A 26 8.98 0.41 1.86
N LEU A 27 9.60 -0.67 2.34
CA LEU A 27 10.54 -1.47 1.55
C LEU A 27 9.87 -2.09 0.32
N MET A 28 8.63 -2.59 0.47
CA MET A 28 7.86 -3.12 -0.66
C MET A 28 7.60 -2.02 -1.70
N VAL A 29 7.17 -0.83 -1.25
CA VAL A 29 6.94 0.32 -2.13
C VAL A 29 8.19 0.63 -2.94
N GLU A 30 9.36 0.75 -2.31
CA GLU A 30 10.62 1.01 -3.02
C GLU A 30 10.94 -0.07 -4.07
N LYS A 31 10.70 -1.34 -3.75
CA LYS A 31 10.97 -2.46 -4.67
C LYS A 31 10.09 -2.42 -5.93
N ILE A 32 8.82 -2.03 -5.80
CA ILE A 32 7.87 -2.05 -6.93
C ILE A 32 7.81 -0.72 -7.70
N LYS A 33 8.33 0.39 -7.15
CA LYS A 33 8.37 1.70 -7.81
C LYS A 33 8.79 1.65 -9.30
N PRO A 34 9.87 0.92 -9.70
CA PRO A 34 10.26 0.84 -11.11
C PRO A 34 9.20 0.18 -11.99
N LEU A 35 8.53 -0.85 -11.48
CA LEU A 35 7.47 -1.58 -12.18
C LEU A 35 6.23 -0.70 -12.36
N VAL A 36 5.85 0.07 -11.33
CA VAL A 36 4.72 0.99 -11.44
C VAL A 36 5.02 2.12 -12.42
N ARG A 37 6.23 2.71 -12.33
CA ARG A 37 6.67 3.78 -13.23
C ARG A 37 6.69 3.34 -14.71
N ALA A 38 6.95 2.06 -14.98
CA ALA A 38 6.88 1.51 -16.34
C ALA A 38 5.48 1.58 -16.96
N THR A 39 4.43 1.80 -16.17
CA THR A 39 3.03 1.92 -16.63
C THR A 39 2.55 3.37 -16.81
N ARG A 40 3.44 4.36 -16.63
CA ARG A 40 3.15 5.79 -16.78
C ARG A 40 2.51 6.11 -18.13
N ARG A 41 1.48 6.96 -18.12
CA ARG A 41 0.71 7.36 -19.31
C ARG A 41 0.13 8.78 -19.16
N PRO A 42 -0.34 9.43 -20.23
CA PRO A 42 -1.10 10.67 -20.09
C PRO A 42 -2.24 10.52 -19.08
N GLY A 43 -2.32 11.46 -18.14
CA GLY A 43 -3.24 11.42 -17.00
C GLY A 43 -2.65 10.86 -15.71
N ALA A 44 -1.59 10.04 -15.73
CA ALA A 44 -0.99 9.48 -14.51
C ALA A 44 0.54 9.34 -14.62
N ASP A 45 1.26 9.94 -13.68
CA ASP A 45 2.73 9.98 -13.62
C ASP A 45 3.39 8.64 -13.21
N GLY A 46 2.62 7.71 -12.65
CA GLY A 46 3.11 6.41 -12.21
C GLY A 46 3.91 6.46 -10.90
N GLU A 47 3.65 7.45 -10.05
CA GLU A 47 4.27 7.57 -8.73
C GLU A 47 3.41 6.92 -7.62
N ILE A 48 4.06 6.35 -6.61
CA ILE A 48 3.42 5.67 -5.47
C ILE A 48 4.17 5.97 -4.16
N GLY A 49 3.48 5.78 -3.03
CA GLY A 49 4.00 6.04 -1.68
C GLY A 49 3.25 7.14 -0.91
N GLY A 50 2.38 7.89 -1.60
CA GLY A 50 1.38 8.75 -0.95
C GLY A 50 0.11 7.99 -0.54
N PHE A 51 -0.85 8.72 0.04
CA PHE A 51 -2.13 8.14 0.48
C PHE A 51 -3.01 7.63 -0.68
N GLY A 52 -2.95 8.27 -1.84
CA GLY A 52 -3.75 7.91 -3.01
C GLY A 52 -3.09 8.34 -4.32
N GLY A 53 -3.51 7.71 -5.41
CA GLY A 53 -3.10 8.07 -6.78
C GLY A 53 -4.14 8.98 -7.45
N LEU A 54 -3.70 9.70 -8.48
CA LEU A 54 -4.54 10.59 -9.28
C LEU A 54 -4.53 10.17 -10.75
N PHE A 55 -5.63 10.44 -11.45
CA PHE A 55 -5.72 10.33 -12.91
C PHE A 55 -6.40 11.57 -13.49
N ASP A 56 -5.66 12.37 -14.25
CA ASP A 56 -6.18 13.55 -14.94
C ASP A 56 -6.77 13.16 -16.30
N LEU A 57 -8.11 13.15 -16.37
CA LEU A 57 -8.86 12.84 -17.58
C LEU A 57 -8.67 13.86 -18.70
N LYS A 58 -8.47 15.13 -18.36
CA LYS A 58 -8.23 16.19 -19.36
C LYS A 58 -6.86 16.02 -19.97
N ALA A 59 -5.82 15.78 -19.17
CA ALA A 59 -4.48 15.48 -19.65
C ALA A 59 -4.42 14.17 -20.46
N ALA A 60 -5.34 13.23 -20.20
CA ALA A 60 -5.52 12.02 -20.98
C ALA A 60 -6.35 12.20 -22.27
N GLY A 61 -6.89 13.41 -22.54
CA GLY A 61 -7.60 13.75 -23.77
C GLY A 61 -9.10 13.45 -23.79
N PHE A 62 -9.73 13.24 -22.63
CA PHE A 62 -11.18 13.01 -22.55
C PHE A 62 -11.96 14.33 -22.48
N THR A 63 -13.11 14.38 -23.15
CA THR A 63 -13.98 15.57 -23.22
C THR A 63 -15.25 15.40 -22.37
N ASP A 64 -15.92 14.25 -22.47
CA ASP A 64 -17.13 13.92 -21.71
C ASP A 64 -17.13 12.43 -21.32
N PRO A 65 -16.22 12.03 -20.40
CA PRO A 65 -16.02 10.63 -20.08
C PRO A 65 -17.09 10.10 -19.10
N VAL A 66 -17.54 8.87 -19.32
CA VAL A 66 -18.24 8.06 -18.31
C VAL A 66 -17.23 7.11 -17.68
N LEU A 67 -17.14 7.12 -16.34
CA LEU A 67 -16.23 6.25 -15.60
C LEU A 67 -16.93 4.95 -15.22
N VAL A 68 -16.28 3.84 -15.54
CA VAL A 68 -16.69 2.49 -15.13
C VAL A 68 -15.56 1.90 -14.30
N ALA A 69 -15.88 1.43 -13.10
CA ALA A 69 -14.95 0.75 -12.21
C ALA A 69 -15.43 -0.67 -11.94
N ALA A 70 -14.48 -1.59 -11.80
CA ALA A 70 -14.73 -2.98 -11.43
C ALA A 70 -13.62 -3.45 -10.49
N ASN A 71 -13.99 -4.33 -9.57
CA ASN A 71 -13.10 -5.02 -8.65
C ASN A 71 -13.25 -6.53 -8.87
N ASP A 72 -12.13 -7.23 -9.03
CA ASP A 72 -12.14 -8.68 -9.26
C ASP A 72 -11.02 -9.36 -8.46
N GLY A 73 -11.28 -10.59 -8.03
CA GLY A 73 -10.36 -11.42 -7.28
C GLY A 73 -9.74 -12.50 -8.15
N VAL A 74 -8.51 -12.91 -7.82
CA VAL A 74 -7.83 -14.00 -8.56
C VAL A 74 -8.49 -15.37 -8.31
N GLY A 75 -9.20 -15.53 -7.19
CA GLY A 75 -9.89 -16.77 -6.83
C GLY A 75 -8.96 -17.91 -6.42
N THR A 76 -9.42 -19.15 -6.59
CA THR A 76 -8.68 -20.35 -6.16
C THR A 76 -7.40 -20.61 -6.94
N LYS A 77 -7.14 -19.88 -8.03
CA LYS A 77 -5.88 -19.95 -8.79
C LYS A 77 -4.66 -19.61 -7.93
N LEU A 78 -4.83 -18.79 -6.88
CA LEU A 78 -3.76 -18.52 -5.92
C LEU A 78 -3.26 -19.80 -5.23
N LYS A 79 -4.11 -20.81 -4.99
CA LYS A 79 -3.69 -22.06 -4.30
C LYS A 79 -2.62 -22.86 -5.06
N ILE A 80 -2.40 -22.58 -6.34
CA ILE A 80 -1.44 -23.28 -7.20
C ILE A 80 -0.27 -22.36 -7.59
N ALA A 81 -0.42 -21.03 -7.43
CA ALA A 81 0.57 -20.06 -7.90
C ALA A 81 1.68 -19.76 -6.88
N ILE A 82 1.47 -20.12 -5.62
CA ILE A 82 2.39 -20.03 -4.48
C ILE A 82 2.85 -21.43 -4.10
#